data_AF-A0A6B8QM33-F1
#
_entry.id   AF-A0A6B8QM33-F1
#
_cell.length_a   1.000
_cell.length_b   1.000
_cell.length_c   1.000
_cell.angle_alpha   90.00
_cell.angle_beta   90.00
_cell.angle_gamma   90.00
#
_symmetry.space_group_name_H-M   'P 1'
#
loop_
_entity.id
_entity.type
_entity.pdbx_description
1 polymer ?
#
loop_
_entity_poly.entity_id
_entity_poly.type
_entity_poly.pdbx_seq_one_letter_code
_entity_poly.pdbx_strand_id
1 'polypeptide(L)'
;MLLKKYISFLNQIEQGIHPLKKYKDGEFEEQERKAYENDTALIKLLETEELIKSEGKAYSSEDKLFVTPKGAVALFEWENNVKEKTFMYKFKSSFVHLFWLIVGAALTFVVRANT
;
A
#
# COMPACT_ATOMS: atom_id res chain seq x y z
N MET A 1 -0.57 -6.29 4.06
CA MET A 1 -1.52 -6.06 2.93
C MET A 1 -2.39 -4.82 3.19
N LEU A 2 -2.86 -4.60 4.42
CA LEU A 2 -3.71 -3.45 4.81
C LEU A 2 -3.08 -2.07 4.57
N LEU A 3 -1.79 -1.86 4.92
CA LEU A 3 -1.13 -0.55 4.76
C LEU A 3 -1.16 -0.01 3.32
N LYS A 4 -0.98 -0.89 2.32
CA LYS A 4 -1.07 -0.50 0.90
C LYS A 4 -2.47 -0.03 0.51
N LYS A 5 -3.51 -0.60 1.15
CA LYS A 5 -4.91 -0.22 0.93
C LYS A 5 -5.20 1.15 1.54
N TYR A 6 -4.71 1.42 2.75
CA TYR A 6 -4.79 2.75 3.38
C TYR A 6 -4.10 3.83 2.53
N ILE A 7 -2.86 3.58 2.10
CA ILE A 7 -2.11 4.49 1.21
C ILE A 7 -2.91 4.74 -0.08
N SER A 8 -3.44 3.68 -0.71
CA SER A 8 -4.23 3.81 -1.93
C SER A 8 -5.48 4.67 -1.73
N PHE A 9 -6.17 4.52 -0.59
CA PHE A 9 -7.36 5.32 -0.28
C PHE A 9 -7.00 6.79 -0.05
N LEU A 10 -5.97 7.07 0.75
CA LEU A 10 -5.52 8.43 1.00
C LEU A 10 -5.04 9.11 -0.29
N ASN A 11 -4.29 8.41 -1.14
CA ASN A 11 -3.86 8.92 -2.45
C ASN A 11 -5.05 9.22 -3.38
N GLN A 12 -6.07 8.36 -3.41
CA GLN A 12 -7.29 8.63 -4.18
C GLN A 12 -8.00 9.89 -3.69
N ILE A 13 -8.14 10.04 -2.36
CA ILE A 13 -8.79 11.19 -1.74
C ILE A 13 -7.98 12.48 -2.01
N GLU A 14 -6.66 12.44 -1.92
CA GLU A 14 -5.78 13.56 -2.28
C GLU A 14 -5.96 13.99 -3.74
N GLN A 15 -6.17 13.03 -4.65
CA GLN A 15 -6.47 13.28 -6.06
C GLN A 15 -7.92 13.72 -6.32
N GLY A 16 -8.74 13.85 -5.28
CA GLY A 16 -10.16 14.21 -5.39
C GLY A 16 -11.06 13.07 -5.89
N ILE A 17 -10.58 11.83 -5.85
CA ILE A 17 -11.31 10.63 -6.28
C ILE A 17 -11.91 9.93 -5.05
N HIS A 18 -13.23 9.83 -4.99
CA HIS A 18 -13.90 9.10 -3.91
C HIS A 18 -13.65 7.59 -4.02
N PRO A 19 -13.11 6.90 -3.00
CA PRO A 19 -12.77 5.47 -3.10
C PRO A 19 -13.98 4.56 -3.36
N LEU A 20 -15.17 4.98 -2.94
CA LEU A 20 -16.43 4.26 -3.20
C LEU A 20 -17.06 4.54 -4.58
N LYS A 21 -16.49 5.44 -5.40
CA LYS A 21 -17.04 5.78 -6.71
C LYS A 21 -17.11 4.57 -7.66
N LYS A 22 -16.24 3.58 -7.47
CA LYS A 22 -16.25 2.31 -8.22
C LYS A 22 -17.47 1.42 -7.95
N TYR A 23 -18.25 1.74 -6.92
CA TYR A 23 -19.50 1.07 -6.56
C TYR A 23 -20.72 1.94 -6.91
N LYS A 24 -20.57 2.98 -7.74
CA LYS A 24 -21.71 3.79 -8.15
C LYS A 24 -22.41 3.08 -9.31
N ASP A 25 -23.71 2.82 -9.15
CA ASP A 25 -24.62 2.13 -10.08
C ASP A 25 -24.39 0.61 -10.19
N GLY A 26 -25.13 -0.21 -9.41
CA GLY A 26 -25.21 -1.65 -9.68
C GLY A 26 -25.79 -2.50 -8.56
N GLU A 27 -26.69 -3.42 -8.91
CA GLU A 27 -27.00 -4.59 -8.08
C GLU A 27 -25.73 -5.42 -7.91
N PHE A 28 -25.15 -5.39 -6.70
CA PHE A 28 -23.91 -6.09 -6.42
C PHE A 28 -24.14 -7.59 -6.27
N GLU A 29 -23.24 -8.39 -6.85
CA GLU A 29 -23.05 -9.76 -6.38
C GLU A 29 -22.65 -9.76 -4.89
N GLU A 30 -22.94 -10.84 -4.15
CA GLU A 30 -22.68 -10.88 -2.70
C GLU A 30 -21.20 -10.60 -2.34
N GLN A 31 -20.27 -10.94 -3.24
CA GLN A 31 -18.84 -10.67 -3.07
C GLN A 31 -18.52 -9.17 -3.16
N GLU A 32 -19.16 -8.45 -4.07
CA GLU A 32 -18.99 -7.01 -4.23
C GLU A 32 -19.63 -6.24 -3.06
N ARG A 33 -20.73 -6.75 -2.51
CA ARG A 33 -21.34 -6.21 -1.29
C ARG A 33 -20.40 -6.28 -0.08
N LYS A 34 -19.74 -7.43 0.11
CA LYS A 34 -18.71 -7.59 1.16
C LYS A 34 -17.52 -6.65 0.93
N ALA A 35 -17.12 -6.43 -0.32
CA ALA A 35 -16.05 -5.49 -0.63
C ALA A 35 -16.45 -4.04 -0.31
N TYR A 36 -17.68 -3.66 -0.67
CA TYR A 36 -18.25 -2.35 -0.34
C TYR A 36 -18.32 -2.10 1.17
N GLU A 37 -18.80 -3.06 1.95
CA GLU A 37 -18.86 -2.95 3.42
C GLU A 37 -17.46 -2.79 4.04
N ASN A 38 -16.49 -3.56 3.56
CA ASN A 38 -15.10 -3.46 4.02
C ASN A 38 -14.46 -2.11 3.68
N ASP A 39 -14.72 -1.58 2.48
CA ASP A 39 -14.19 -0.29 2.03
C ASP A 39 -14.86 0.87 2.76
N THR A 40 -16.16 0.75 3.05
CA THR A 40 -16.93 1.69 3.88
C THR A 40 -16.42 1.72 5.32
N ALA A 41 -16.16 0.55 5.91
CA ALA A 41 -15.57 0.44 7.24
C ALA A 41 -14.17 1.07 7.31
N LEU A 42 -13.38 0.95 6.24
CA LEU A 42 -12.05 1.56 6.14
C LEU A 42 -12.13 3.09 6.14
N ILE A 43 -13.06 3.66 5.37
CA ILE A 43 -13.29 5.12 5.33
C ILE A 43 -13.72 5.63 6.71
N LYS A 44 -14.64 4.91 7.38
CA LYS A 44 -15.06 5.25 8.74
C LYS A 44 -13.88 5.26 9.72
N LEU A 45 -12.98 4.29 9.60
CA LEU A 45 -11.81 4.21 10.46
C LEU A 45 -10.83 5.36 10.18
N LEU A 46 -10.56 5.67 8.92
CA LEU A 46 -9.75 6.83 8.52
C LEU A 46 -10.34 8.17 9.02
N GLU A 47 -11.66 8.30 9.02
CA GLU A 47 -12.36 9.47 9.57
C GLU A 47 -12.28 9.51 11.10
N THR A 48 -12.48 8.37 11.77
CA THR A 48 -12.36 8.23 13.23
C THR A 48 -10.94 8.56 13.72
N GLU A 49 -9.93 8.20 12.93
CA GLU A 49 -8.53 8.51 13.19
C GLU A 49 -8.14 9.95 12.79
N GLU A 50 -9.10 10.74 12.30
CA GLU A 50 -8.92 12.13 11.85
C GLU A 50 -7.92 12.27 10.69
N LEU A 51 -7.72 11.20 9.90
CA LEU A 51 -6.85 11.21 8.73
C LEU A 51 -7.55 11.81 7.51
N ILE A 52 -8.87 11.75 7.48
CA ILE A 52 -9.72 12.36 6.45
C ILE A 52 -10.87 13.13 7.09
N LYS A 53 -11.49 14.04 6.31
CA LYS A 53 -12.74 14.74 6.63
C LYS A 53 -13.71 14.62 5.46
N SER A 54 -15.00 14.53 5.73
CA SER A 54 -16.05 14.61 4.70
C SER A 54 -16.80 15.95 4.74
N GLU A 55 -17.06 16.54 3.59
CA GLU A 55 -18.12 17.54 3.42
C GLU A 55 -19.43 16.80 3.12
N GLY A 56 -20.05 16.21 4.15
CA GLY A 56 -21.27 15.43 4.02
C GLY A 56 -21.22 14.09 4.76
N LYS A 57 -22.03 13.12 4.31
CA LYS A 57 -21.98 11.73 4.76
C LYS A 57 -20.81 11.03 4.06
N ALA A 58 -19.73 10.74 4.78
CA ALA A 58 -18.53 10.04 4.27
C ALA A 58 -18.79 8.72 3.49
N TYR A 59 -20.01 8.19 3.56
CA TYR A 59 -20.46 6.95 2.93
C TYR A 59 -21.15 7.14 1.58
N SER A 60 -21.45 8.38 1.18
CA SER A 60 -21.99 8.67 -0.14
C SER A 60 -20.85 8.80 -1.14
N SER A 61 -20.90 8.06 -2.24
CA SER A 61 -19.94 8.20 -3.35
C SER A 61 -19.94 9.58 -4.01
N GLU A 62 -20.91 10.42 -3.69
CA GLU A 62 -21.08 11.79 -4.18
C GLU A 62 -20.43 12.84 -3.29
N ASP A 63 -20.15 12.49 -2.03
CA ASP A 63 -19.64 13.45 -1.06
C ASP A 63 -18.14 13.63 -1.23
N LYS A 64 -17.65 14.83 -0.91
CA LYS A 64 -16.22 15.13 -1.02
C LYS A 64 -15.51 14.69 0.25
N LEU A 65 -14.44 13.92 0.05
CA LEU A 65 -13.49 13.57 1.09
C LEU A 65 -12.24 14.43 0.92
N PHE A 66 -11.65 14.84 2.04
CA PHE A 66 -10.43 15.63 2.10
C PHE A 66 -9.44 14.96 3.03
N VAL A 67 -8.17 14.91 2.64
CA VAL A 67 -7.09 14.47 3.52
C VAL A 67 -6.79 15.58 4.52
N THR A 68 -6.70 15.24 5.80
CA THR A 68 -6.30 16.22 6.84
C THR A 68 -4.77 16.38 6.87
N PRO A 69 -4.22 17.40 7.53
CA PRO A 69 -2.77 17.49 7.74
C PRO A 69 -2.18 16.23 8.40
N LYS A 70 -2.92 15.62 9.34
CA LYS A 70 -2.55 14.36 10.00
C LYS A 70 -2.53 13.20 9.01
N GLY A 71 -3.54 13.12 8.12
CA GLY A 71 -3.59 12.15 7.03
C GLY A 71 -2.45 12.29 6.03
N ALA A 72 -2.05 13.52 5.70
CA ALA A 72 -0.94 13.77 4.78
C ALA A 72 0.41 13.33 5.37
N VAL A 73 0.64 13.59 6.67
CA VAL A 73 1.83 13.09 7.37
C VAL A 73 1.85 11.56 7.40
N ALA A 74 0.73 10.94 7.77
CA ALA A 74 0.61 9.48 7.79
C ALA A 74 0.85 8.88 6.40
N LEU A 75 0.31 9.49 5.34
CA LEU A 75 0.53 9.08 3.96
C LEU A 75 2.03 9.08 3.61
N PHE A 76 2.72 10.18 3.91
CA PHE A 76 4.16 10.31 3.67
C PHE A 76 4.97 9.25 4.43
N GLU A 77 4.71 9.07 5.72
CA GLU A 77 5.39 8.07 6.56
C GLU A 77 5.16 6.64 6.07
N TRP A 78 3.93 6.33 5.68
CA TRP A 78 3.56 4.99 5.22
C TRP A 78 4.13 4.69 3.84
N GLU A 79 4.14 5.68 2.93
CA GLU A 79 4.81 5.55 1.64
C GLU A 79 6.31 5.28 1.82
N ASN A 80 6.97 6.03 2.70
CA ASN A 80 8.39 5.85 2.96
C ASN A 80 8.68 4.47 3.56
N ASN A 81 7.88 4.02 4.53
CA ASN A 81 7.98 2.69 5.13
C ASN A 81 7.81 1.55 4.10
N VAL A 82 6.90 1.69 3.13
CA VAL A 82 6.71 0.68 2.08
C VAL A 82 7.90 0.68 1.11
N LYS A 83 8.44 1.85 0.77
CA LYS A 83 9.61 1.99 -0.11
C LYS A 83 10.87 1.42 0.54
N GLU A 84 11.14 1.74 1.80
CA GLU A 84 12.28 1.22 2.57
C GLU A 84 12.23 -0.31 2.71
N LYS A 85 11.07 -0.88 3.05
CA LYS A 85 10.91 -2.35 3.12
C LYS A 85 11.16 -3.03 1.77
N THR A 86 10.74 -2.41 0.67
CA THR A 86 10.96 -2.93 -0.68
C THR A 86 12.44 -2.84 -1.08
N PHE A 87 13.11 -1.75 -0.70
CA PHE A 87 14.53 -1.52 -1.00
C PHE A 87 15.43 -2.46 -0.17
N MET A 88 15.22 -2.55 1.15
CA MET A 88 15.91 -3.49 2.04
C MET A 88 15.80 -4.94 1.54
N TYR A 89 14.62 -5.34 1.07
CA TYR A 89 14.41 -6.68 0.53
C TYR A 89 15.22 -6.93 -0.75
N LYS A 90 15.28 -5.96 -1.66
CA LYS A 90 16.08 -6.05 -2.89
C LYS A 90 17.58 -6.14 -2.60
N PHE A 91 18.09 -5.32 -1.68
CA PHE A 91 19.51 -5.37 -1.29
C PHE A 91 19.89 -6.70 -0.65
N LYS A 92 19.04 -7.24 0.23
CA LYS A 92 19.31 -8.52 0.91
C LYS A 92 19.34 -9.70 -0.07
N SER A 93 18.45 -9.71 -1.07
CA SER A 93 18.44 -10.76 -2.10
C SER A 93 19.67 -10.67 -3.02
N SER A 94 20.05 -9.48 -3.48
CA SER A 94 21.24 -9.30 -4.34
C SER A 94 22.54 -9.66 -3.64
N PHE A 95 22.68 -9.37 -2.34
CA PHE A 95 23.88 -9.76 -1.58
C PHE A 95 24.05 -11.27 -1.45
N VAL A 96 22.96 -12.03 -1.25
CA VAL A 96 23.02 -13.50 -1.15
C VAL A 96 23.45 -14.13 -2.47
N HIS A 97 22.96 -13.62 -3.60
CA HIS A 97 23.38 -14.10 -4.92
C HIS A 97 24.83 -13.72 -5.24
N LEU A 98 25.26 -12.50 -4.89
CA LEU A 98 26.65 -12.07 -5.09
C LEU A 98 27.62 -12.89 -4.22
N PHE A 99 27.24 -13.20 -2.98
CA PHE A 99 28.01 -14.04 -2.08
C PHE A 99 28.16 -15.47 -2.62
N TRP A 100 27.07 -16.07 -3.11
CA TRP A 100 27.11 -17.39 -3.75
C TRP A 100 27.95 -17.41 -5.03
N LEU A 101 27.97 -16.32 -5.81
CA LEU A 101 28.81 -16.17 -6.99
C LEU A 101 30.30 -16.16 -6.63
N ILE A 102 30.67 -15.43 -5.57
CA ILE A 102 32.07 -15.37 -5.08
C ILE A 102 32.50 -16.74 -4.52
N VAL A 103 31.64 -17.39 -3.73
CA VAL A 103 31.91 -18.72 -3.19
C VAL A 103 32.09 -19.74 -4.32
N GLY A 104 31.21 -19.74 -5.32
CA GLY A 104 31.34 -20.60 -6.50
C GLY A 104 32.63 -20.34 -7.28
N ALA A 105 32.98 -19.07 -7.50
CA ALA A 105 34.21 -18.70 -8.21
C ALA A 105 35.48 -19.14 -7.44
N ALA A 106 35.51 -18.97 -6.12
CA ALA A 106 36.63 -19.39 -5.27
C ALA A 106 36.80 -20.91 -5.26
N LEU A 107 35.70 -21.68 -5.13
CA LEU A 107 35.74 -23.14 -5.23
C LEU A 107 36.24 -23.61 -6.60
N THR A 108 35.79 -22.98 -7.68
CA THR A 108 36.24 -23.33 -9.04
C THR A 108 37.74 -23.04 -9.24
N PHE A 109 38.24 -21.96 -8.65
CA PHE A 109 39.66 -21.60 -8.70
C PHE A 109 40.54 -22.56 -7.89
N VAL A 110 40.12 -22.92 -6.68
CA VAL A 110 40.85 -23.88 -5.82
C VAL A 110 40.90 -25.26 -6.45
N VAL A 111 39.80 -25.75 -7.02
CA VAL A 111 39.78 -27.04 -7.73
C VAL A 111 40.76 -27.03 -8.91
N ARG A 112 40.81 -25.93 -9.66
CA ARG A 112 41.70 -25.79 -10.83
C ARG A 112 43.18 -25.62 -10.47
N ALA A 113 43.48 -25.08 -9.29
CA ALA A 113 44.86 -24.94 -8.81
C ALA A 113 45.41 -26.23 -8.19
N ASN A 114 44.54 -27.19 -7.87
CA ASN A 114 44.89 -28.45 -7.21
C ASN A 114 44.89 -29.67 -8.17
N THR A 115 44.72 -29.42 -9.47
CA THR A 115 44.90 -30.35 -10.61
C THR A 115 46.05 -29.88 -11.47
#